data_AF-A0A4D5RLK6-F1
#
_entry.id   AF-A0A4D5RLK6-F1
#
_cell.length_a   1.000
_cell.length_b   1.000
_cell.length_c   1.000
_cell.angle_alpha   90.00
_cell.angle_beta   90.00
_cell.angle_gamma   90.00
#
_symmetry.space_group_name_H-M   'P 1'
#
loop_
_entity.id
_entity.type
_entity.pdbx_description
1 polymer ?
#
loop_
_entity_poly.entity_id
_entity_poly.type
_entity_poly.pdbx_seq_one_letter_code
_entity_poly.pdbx_strand_id
1 'polypeptide(L)'
;MDQLTSSWATASLLFFVLLVKQGAGVQPECELQEFYNLYSSVVGNLRFRVTGTLNTPYILQTDCDALKNVAQRVDTFLEGCTADNNEDLKKRIRGLRLARDSLCGSKLEDDLNLWQDCFDAKVFAECKKNVAERLRKLKQDGALDATGDFSCRNESLGFQCALKAGAGCPEKAERARKAVENYINLLMDVKTCRRPAEYACEGDLFDHCYWMVMSGPAARLPLLPSVQKRSLNIAKPRNRAYLHRTCRSEHAPKREKKFWVPSRMLSIIPIL
;
A
#
# COMPACT_ATOMS: atom_id res chain seq x y z
N MET A 1 27.06 -34.07 -65.76
CA MET A 1 26.55 -32.84 -65.14
C MET A 1 25.03 -32.93 -65.21
N ASP A 2 24.26 -33.07 -64.14
CA ASP A 2 24.55 -32.84 -62.73
C ASP A 2 23.71 -33.74 -61.83
N GLN A 3 24.35 -34.19 -60.76
CA GLN A 3 23.78 -34.98 -59.68
C GLN A 3 23.04 -34.01 -58.76
N LEU A 4 21.71 -34.06 -58.75
CA LEU A 4 20.86 -33.28 -57.84
C LEU A 4 21.05 -33.79 -56.40
N THR A 5 22.04 -33.24 -55.70
CA THR A 5 22.18 -33.36 -54.25
C THR A 5 21.60 -32.12 -53.57
N SER A 6 21.10 -32.33 -52.35
CA SER A 6 20.78 -31.29 -51.36
C SER A 6 19.39 -30.64 -51.41
N SER A 7 18.39 -31.36 -50.90
CA SER A 7 17.14 -30.77 -50.38
C SER A 7 16.85 -31.20 -48.92
N TRP A 8 17.57 -32.20 -48.40
CA TRP A 8 17.29 -32.76 -47.07
C TRP A 8 17.93 -31.94 -45.93
N ALA A 9 19.08 -31.31 -46.17
CA ALA A 9 19.79 -30.54 -45.14
C ALA A 9 19.11 -29.20 -44.80
N THR A 10 18.45 -28.56 -45.76
CA THR A 10 17.75 -27.27 -45.57
C THR A 10 16.43 -27.44 -44.82
N ALA A 11 15.73 -28.55 -45.00
CA ALA A 11 14.51 -28.88 -44.26
C ALA A 11 14.79 -29.13 -42.76
N SER A 12 15.87 -29.85 -42.43
CA SER A 12 16.28 -30.07 -41.03
C SER A 12 16.70 -28.77 -40.34
N LEU A 13 17.47 -27.90 -41.01
CA LEU A 13 17.87 -26.60 -40.46
C LEU A 13 16.66 -25.68 -40.20
N LEU A 14 15.67 -25.66 -41.08
CA LEU A 14 14.43 -24.89 -40.85
C LEU A 14 13.60 -25.46 -39.70
N PHE A 15 13.58 -26.79 -39.52
CA PHE A 15 12.91 -27.43 -38.38
C PHE A 15 13.62 -27.12 -37.05
N PHE A 16 14.97 -27.10 -37.02
CA PHE A 16 15.74 -26.65 -35.86
C PHE A 16 15.53 -25.16 -35.56
N VAL A 17 15.48 -24.28 -36.56
CA VAL A 17 15.20 -22.85 -36.36
C VAL A 17 13.76 -22.61 -35.88
N LEU A 18 12.79 -23.41 -36.34
CA LEU A 18 11.40 -23.35 -35.87
C LEU A 18 11.22 -23.90 -34.44
N LEU A 19 11.92 -24.98 -34.10
CA LEU A 19 11.97 -25.52 -32.74
C LEU A 19 12.68 -24.57 -31.76
N VAL A 20 13.76 -23.90 -32.19
CA VAL A 20 14.44 -22.87 -31.39
C VAL A 20 13.57 -21.61 -31.25
N LYS A 21 12.76 -21.25 -32.25
CA LYS A 21 11.80 -20.13 -32.15
C LYS A 21 10.59 -20.44 -31.27
N GLN A 22 10.15 -21.70 -31.18
CA GLN A 22 9.07 -22.12 -30.28
C GLN A 22 9.56 -22.46 -28.86
N GLY A 23 10.87 -22.64 -28.70
CA GLY A 23 11.56 -22.83 -27.42
C GLY A 23 12.18 -21.56 -26.85
N ALA A 24 11.66 -20.37 -27.14
CA ALA A 24 11.89 -19.21 -26.28
C ALA A 24 11.22 -19.53 -24.95
N GLY A 25 11.96 -20.24 -24.08
CA GLY A 25 11.48 -20.82 -22.85
C GLY A 25 10.75 -19.75 -22.06
N VAL A 26 9.43 -19.92 -21.93
CA VAL A 26 8.65 -19.12 -21.00
C VAL A 26 9.24 -19.46 -19.64
N GLN A 27 9.98 -18.51 -19.07
CA GLN A 27 10.60 -18.65 -17.77
C GLN A 27 9.47 -19.01 -16.77
N PRO A 28 9.68 -20.00 -15.88
CA PRO A 28 8.63 -20.39 -14.94
C PRO A 28 8.23 -19.21 -14.05
N GLU A 29 7.00 -19.21 -13.55
CA GLU A 29 6.57 -18.20 -12.59
C GLU A 29 7.31 -18.36 -11.26
N CYS A 30 7.66 -17.23 -10.65
CA CYS A 30 8.31 -17.22 -9.36
C CYS A 30 7.32 -17.60 -8.24
N GLU A 31 7.74 -18.53 -7.40
CA GLU A 31 6.98 -18.92 -6.20
C GLU A 31 7.07 -17.82 -5.12
N LEU A 32 5.92 -17.29 -4.72
CA LEU A 32 5.83 -16.24 -3.70
C LEU A 32 6.43 -16.69 -2.36
N GLN A 33 6.23 -17.96 -2.00
CA GLN A 33 6.74 -18.53 -0.75
C GLN A 33 8.27 -18.63 -0.76
N GLU A 34 8.88 -19.01 -1.89
CA GLU A 34 10.34 -19.05 -2.02
C GLU A 34 10.93 -17.65 -1.90
N PHE A 35 10.34 -16.68 -2.60
CA PHE A 35 10.69 -15.27 -2.43
C PHE A 35 10.59 -14.86 -0.96
N TYR A 36 9.47 -15.12 -0.30
CA TYR A 36 9.27 -14.77 1.12
C TYR A 36 10.32 -15.39 2.04
N ASN A 37 10.68 -16.66 1.83
CA ASN A 37 11.71 -17.34 2.61
C ASN A 37 13.10 -16.72 2.41
N LEU A 38 13.39 -16.12 1.25
CA LEU A 38 14.68 -15.46 0.98
C LEU A 38 14.90 -14.21 1.84
N TYR A 39 13.88 -13.37 2.01
CA TYR A 39 14.05 -12.04 2.61
C TYR A 39 13.40 -11.81 3.97
N SER A 40 12.39 -12.61 4.35
CA SER A 40 11.62 -12.40 5.59
C SER A 40 12.49 -12.37 6.84
N SER A 41 13.38 -13.36 7.01
CA SER A 41 14.29 -13.41 8.16
C SER A 41 15.25 -12.22 8.19
N VAL A 42 15.77 -11.78 7.04
CA VAL A 42 16.69 -10.64 6.97
C VAL A 42 15.98 -9.36 7.41
N VAL A 43 14.81 -9.10 6.82
CA VAL A 43 14.01 -7.90 7.13
C VAL A 43 13.50 -7.90 8.57
N GLY A 44 13.04 -9.04 9.07
CA GLY A 44 12.56 -9.18 10.44
C GLY A 44 13.64 -8.92 11.50
N ASN A 45 14.92 -9.02 11.13
CA ASN A 45 16.07 -8.80 12.01
C ASN A 45 16.72 -7.41 11.85
N LEU A 46 16.22 -6.56 10.95
CA LEU A 46 16.69 -5.18 10.81
C LEU A 46 16.42 -4.39 12.09
N ARG A 47 17.34 -3.49 12.45
CA ARG A 47 17.32 -2.73 13.71
C ARG A 47 16.84 -1.29 13.55
N PHE A 48 16.50 -0.89 12.33
CA PHE A 48 16.05 0.45 11.98
C PHE A 48 14.90 0.92 12.86
N ARG A 49 15.06 2.12 13.42
CA ARG A 49 14.13 2.73 14.36
C ARG A 49 13.23 3.73 13.65
N VAL A 50 11.92 3.58 13.85
CA VAL A 50 10.89 4.40 13.20
C VAL A 50 10.37 5.55 14.07
N THR A 51 10.60 5.55 15.39
CA THR A 51 9.91 6.41 16.37
C THR A 51 10.73 7.58 16.90
N GLY A 52 11.38 8.38 16.04
CA GLY A 52 12.18 9.54 16.49
C GLY A 52 13.37 9.18 17.38
N THR A 53 13.67 7.90 17.56
CA THR A 53 14.83 7.41 18.29
C THR A 53 16.02 7.37 17.35
N LEU A 54 17.21 7.75 17.85
CA LEU A 54 18.45 7.74 17.08
C LEU A 54 18.71 6.40 16.39
N ASN A 55 18.92 6.46 15.07
CA ASN A 55 19.52 5.41 14.27
C ASN A 55 21.02 5.67 14.21
N THR A 56 21.82 4.91 14.94
CA THR A 56 23.28 5.12 14.96
C THR A 56 23.89 4.75 13.59
N PRO A 57 25.06 5.30 13.24
CA PRO A 57 25.78 4.94 12.01
C PRO A 57 25.97 3.43 11.86
N TYR A 58 26.25 2.75 12.97
CA TYR A 58 26.38 1.30 13.02
C TYR A 58 25.09 0.55 12.66
N ILE A 59 23.92 1.01 13.16
CA ILE A 59 22.61 0.43 12.79
C ILE A 59 22.36 0.62 11.29
N LEU A 60 22.55 1.85 10.79
CA LEU A 60 22.32 2.17 9.38
C LEU A 60 23.21 1.35 8.45
N GLN A 61 24.49 1.22 8.78
CA GLN A 61 25.44 0.43 7.99
C GLN A 61 25.07 -1.06 8.01
N THR A 62 24.81 -1.63 9.19
CA THR A 62 24.47 -3.06 9.33
C THR A 62 23.19 -3.41 8.57
N ASP A 63 22.16 -2.58 8.71
CA ASP A 63 20.87 -2.80 8.03
C ASP A 63 20.99 -2.59 6.52
N CYS A 64 21.77 -1.60 6.07
CA CYS A 64 22.05 -1.40 4.65
C CYS A 64 22.78 -2.62 4.04
N ASP A 65 23.80 -3.15 4.71
CA ASP A 65 24.54 -4.31 4.22
C ASP A 65 23.66 -5.57 4.15
N ALA A 66 22.80 -5.77 5.15
CA ALA A 66 21.79 -6.83 5.14
C ALA A 66 20.81 -6.68 3.96
N LEU A 67 20.32 -5.46 3.70
CA LEU A 67 19.41 -5.16 2.59
C LEU A 67 20.08 -5.32 1.22
N LYS A 68 21.36 -4.96 1.07
CA LYS A 68 22.13 -5.19 -0.14
C LYS A 68 22.29 -6.69 -0.41
N ASN A 69 22.69 -7.45 0.61
CA ASN A 69 22.89 -8.89 0.49
C ASN A 69 21.61 -9.61 0.05
N VAL A 70 20.48 -9.31 0.70
CA VAL A 70 19.22 -9.96 0.38
C VAL A 70 18.65 -9.51 -0.97
N ALA A 71 18.85 -8.25 -1.36
CA ALA A 71 18.45 -7.77 -2.68
C ALA A 71 19.23 -8.48 -3.79
N GLN A 72 20.54 -8.70 -3.61
CA GLN A 72 21.35 -9.47 -4.55
C GLN A 72 20.83 -10.91 -4.68
N ARG A 73 20.49 -11.56 -3.57
CA ARG A 73 19.91 -12.92 -3.59
C ARG A 73 18.55 -12.96 -4.30
N VAL A 74 17.73 -11.93 -4.14
CA VAL A 74 16.46 -11.79 -4.87
C VAL A 74 16.71 -11.57 -6.36
N ASP A 75 17.71 -10.77 -6.74
CA ASP A 75 18.04 -10.56 -8.15
C ASP A 75 18.50 -11.89 -8.80
N THR A 76 19.32 -12.69 -8.12
CA THR A 76 19.67 -14.06 -8.57
C THR A 76 18.46 -15.00 -8.65
N PHE A 77 17.52 -14.92 -7.71
CA PHE A 77 16.28 -15.69 -7.77
C PHE A 77 15.46 -15.34 -9.03
N LEU A 78 15.39 -14.07 -9.40
CA LEU A 78 14.69 -13.59 -10.59
C LEU A 78 15.38 -13.95 -11.92
N GLU A 79 16.63 -14.43 -11.90
CA GLU A 79 17.26 -15.03 -13.10
C GLU A 79 16.65 -16.40 -13.41
N GLY A 80 16.05 -17.08 -12.43
CA GLY A 80 15.46 -18.42 -12.58
C GLY A 80 13.95 -18.43 -12.89
N CYS A 81 13.23 -17.35 -12.62
CA CYS A 81 11.78 -17.26 -12.77
C CYS A 81 11.30 -15.84 -13.13
N THR A 82 10.06 -15.69 -13.60
CA THR A 82 9.42 -14.38 -13.83
C THR A 82 8.38 -14.03 -12.76
N ALA A 83 8.35 -12.76 -12.36
CA ALA A 83 7.31 -12.20 -11.49
C ALA A 83 6.20 -11.48 -12.28
N ASP A 84 6.23 -11.52 -13.63
CA ASP A 84 5.40 -10.65 -14.48
C ASP A 84 3.89 -10.85 -14.32
N ASN A 85 3.45 -12.03 -13.90
CA ASN A 85 2.03 -12.32 -13.70
C ASN A 85 1.57 -12.21 -12.23
N ASN A 86 2.49 -11.91 -11.30
CA ASN A 86 2.20 -11.87 -9.88
C ASN A 86 2.40 -10.46 -9.29
N GLU A 87 1.30 -9.70 -9.22
CA GLU A 87 1.32 -8.32 -8.72
C GLU A 87 1.75 -8.19 -7.24
N ASP A 88 1.44 -9.18 -6.40
CA ASP A 88 1.88 -9.15 -4.99
C ASP A 88 3.39 -9.35 -4.90
N LEU A 89 3.94 -10.29 -5.67
CA LEU A 89 5.37 -10.52 -5.75
C LEU A 89 6.10 -9.27 -6.27
N LYS A 90 5.63 -8.66 -7.37
CA LYS A 90 6.16 -7.39 -7.88
C LYS A 90 6.15 -6.29 -6.82
N LYS A 91 5.03 -6.13 -6.11
CA LYS A 91 4.86 -5.14 -5.05
C LYS A 91 5.89 -5.32 -3.93
N ARG A 92 6.18 -6.56 -3.53
CA ARG A 92 7.15 -6.86 -2.46
C ARG A 92 8.60 -6.72 -2.93
N ILE A 93 8.94 -7.17 -4.14
CA ILE A 93 10.26 -6.93 -4.75
C ILE A 93 10.55 -5.44 -4.83
N ARG A 94 9.56 -4.65 -5.28
CA ARG A 94 9.66 -3.19 -5.32
C ARG A 94 9.82 -2.60 -3.91
N GLY A 95 9.07 -3.10 -2.93
CA GLY A 95 9.19 -2.69 -1.52
C GLY A 95 10.60 -2.90 -0.99
N LEU A 96 11.20 -4.07 -1.24
CA LEU A 96 12.57 -4.39 -0.85
C LEU A 96 13.59 -3.44 -1.49
N ARG A 97 13.49 -3.22 -2.80
CA ARG A 97 14.41 -2.31 -3.53
C ARG A 97 14.30 -0.87 -3.01
N LEU A 98 13.08 -0.37 -2.80
CA LEU A 98 12.85 0.97 -2.26
C LEU A 98 13.42 1.12 -0.85
N ALA A 99 13.21 0.13 0.03
CA ALA A 99 13.78 0.15 1.37
C ALA A 99 15.31 0.16 1.32
N ARG A 100 15.93 -0.75 0.55
CA ARG A 100 17.39 -0.78 0.34
C ARG A 100 17.91 0.57 -0.12
N ASP A 101 17.34 1.12 -1.20
CA ASP A 101 17.84 2.37 -1.79
C ASP A 101 17.71 3.54 -0.82
N SER A 102 16.63 3.58 -0.03
CA SER A 102 16.43 4.62 0.97
C SER A 102 17.32 4.46 2.21
N LEU A 103 17.51 3.23 2.72
CA LEU A 103 18.30 2.95 3.92
C LEU A 103 19.81 3.00 3.67
N CYS A 104 20.24 2.78 2.42
CA CYS A 104 21.62 2.90 1.99
C CYS A 104 22.00 4.29 1.45
N GLY A 105 21.11 5.27 1.57
CA GLY A 105 21.34 6.63 1.06
C GLY A 105 22.41 7.37 1.86
N SER A 106 23.41 7.95 1.18
CA SER A 106 24.57 8.59 1.83
C SER A 106 24.27 9.83 2.67
N LYS A 107 23.07 10.40 2.56
CA LYS A 107 22.60 11.56 3.35
C LYS A 107 21.58 11.19 4.42
N LEU A 108 21.25 9.90 4.52
CA LEU A 108 20.17 9.44 5.38
C LEU A 108 20.43 9.73 6.86
N GLU A 109 21.68 9.60 7.31
CA GLU A 109 22.05 9.86 8.70
C GLU A 109 21.71 11.30 9.12
N ASP A 110 22.19 12.29 8.36
CA ASP A 110 21.89 13.71 8.61
C ASP A 110 20.38 13.99 8.59
N ASP A 111 19.67 13.41 7.63
CA ASP A 111 18.22 13.60 7.51
C ASP A 111 17.46 12.93 8.66
N LEU A 112 17.96 11.81 9.18
CA LEU A 112 17.37 11.11 10.33
C LEU A 112 17.64 11.84 11.65
N ASN A 113 18.78 12.52 11.77
CA ASN A 113 19.03 13.41 12.90
C ASN A 113 18.02 14.56 12.90
N LEU A 114 17.79 15.18 11.73
CA LEU A 114 16.73 16.19 11.58
C LEU A 114 15.35 15.63 11.91
N TRP A 115 15.03 14.43 11.40
CA TRP A 115 13.77 13.74 11.68
C TRP A 115 13.57 13.48 13.18
N GLN A 116 14.62 13.06 13.88
CA GLN A 116 14.60 12.84 15.33
C GLN A 116 14.30 14.15 16.07
N ASP A 117 14.99 15.24 15.73
CA ASP A 117 14.84 16.52 16.42
C ASP A 117 13.44 17.12 16.25
N CYS A 118 12.80 16.90 15.09
CA CYS A 118 11.45 17.40 14.81
C CYS A 118 10.32 16.41 15.17
N PHE A 119 10.64 15.18 15.58
CA PHE A 119 9.62 14.17 15.88
C PHE A 119 8.80 14.58 17.10
N ASP A 120 7.49 14.81 16.91
CA ASP A 120 6.61 15.20 18.01
C ASP A 120 6.16 13.98 18.82
N ALA A 121 6.87 13.74 19.93
CA ALA A 121 6.58 12.64 20.86
C ALA A 121 5.17 12.74 21.48
N LYS A 122 4.61 13.94 21.65
CA LYS A 122 3.25 14.12 22.19
C LYS A 122 2.22 13.68 21.16
N VAL A 123 2.38 14.09 19.90
CA VAL A 123 1.54 13.66 18.79
C VAL A 123 1.60 12.14 18.63
N PHE A 124 2.79 11.54 18.73
CA PHE A 124 2.95 10.09 18.68
C PHE A 124 2.19 9.39 19.81
N ALA A 125 2.39 9.83 21.06
CA ALA A 125 1.76 9.23 22.23
C ALA A 125 0.22 9.34 22.21
N GLU A 126 -0.30 10.52 21.85
CA GLU A 126 -1.74 10.75 21.73
C GLU A 126 -2.34 9.89 20.61
N CYS A 127 -1.68 9.82 19.46
CA CYS A 127 -2.11 8.97 18.36
C CYS A 127 -2.13 7.48 18.75
N LYS A 128 -1.07 6.96 19.40
CA LYS A 128 -1.02 5.57 19.87
C LYS A 128 -2.10 5.27 20.89
N LYS A 129 -2.40 6.21 21.80
CA LYS A 129 -3.50 6.07 22.76
C LYS A 129 -4.85 5.93 22.04
N ASN A 130 -5.11 6.77 21.04
CA ASN A 130 -6.35 6.72 20.25
C ASN A 130 -6.48 5.41 19.46
N VAL A 131 -5.39 4.93 18.85
CA VAL A 131 -5.36 3.62 18.18
C VAL A 131 -5.71 2.50 19.16
N ALA A 132 -5.07 2.47 20.34
CA ALA A 132 -5.32 1.45 21.34
C ALA A 132 -6.77 1.46 21.85
N GLU A 133 -7.33 2.64 22.13
CA GLU A 133 -8.73 2.76 22.55
C GLU A 133 -9.70 2.24 21.47
N ARG A 134 -9.45 2.59 20.20
CA ARG A 134 -10.30 2.17 19.09
C ARG A 134 -10.24 0.67 18.85
N LEU A 135 -9.04 0.08 18.86
CA LEU A 135 -8.89 -1.37 18.71
C LEU A 135 -9.54 -2.13 19.88
N ARG A 136 -9.49 -1.57 21.10
CA ARG A 136 -10.21 -2.14 22.24
C ARG A 136 -11.72 -2.11 22.03
N LYS A 137 -12.29 -1.01 21.52
CA LYS A 137 -13.72 -0.92 21.20
C LYS A 137 -14.12 -1.93 20.13
N LEU A 138 -13.40 -1.99 19.02
CA LEU A 138 -13.66 -2.98 17.96
C LEU A 138 -13.63 -4.41 18.49
N LYS A 139 -12.69 -4.72 19.40
CA LYS A 139 -12.63 -6.04 20.06
C LYS A 139 -13.84 -6.29 20.96
N GLN A 140 -14.29 -5.29 21.72
CA GLN A 140 -15.49 -5.39 22.57
C GLN A 140 -16.76 -5.57 21.73
N ASP A 141 -16.83 -4.93 20.57
CA ASP A 141 -17.97 -4.97 19.67
C ASP A 141 -18.00 -6.26 18.82
N GLY A 142 -17.02 -7.15 18.98
CA GLY A 142 -16.88 -8.38 18.18
C GLY A 142 -16.52 -8.13 16.70
N ALA A 143 -16.28 -6.87 16.32
CA ALA A 143 -15.89 -6.46 14.98
C ALA A 143 -14.40 -6.73 14.68
N LEU A 144 -13.65 -7.13 15.70
CA LEU A 144 -12.25 -7.47 15.58
C LEU A 144 -12.11 -8.98 15.63
N ASP A 145 -12.02 -9.57 14.44
CA ASP A 145 -11.84 -10.99 14.20
C ASP A 145 -10.70 -11.59 15.05
N ALA A 146 -10.96 -12.77 15.63
CA ALA A 146 -10.02 -13.61 16.38
C ALA A 146 -8.85 -14.20 15.56
N THR A 147 -8.79 -13.98 14.23
CA THR A 147 -7.76 -14.48 13.31
C THR A 147 -6.40 -13.76 13.38
N GLY A 148 -6.23 -12.75 14.24
CA GLY A 148 -4.92 -12.10 14.42
C GLY A 148 -4.76 -10.73 13.74
N ASP A 149 -5.82 -10.17 13.18
CA ASP A 149 -5.79 -8.82 12.60
C ASP A 149 -5.55 -7.72 13.66
N PHE A 150 -5.79 -8.00 14.97
CA PHE A 150 -5.42 -7.06 16.04
C PHE A 150 -3.95 -6.66 16.00
N SER A 151 -3.06 -7.65 15.83
CA SER A 151 -1.62 -7.43 15.84
C SER A 151 -1.21 -6.56 14.65
N CYS A 152 -1.63 -6.99 13.44
CA CYS A 152 -1.38 -6.24 12.21
C CYS A 152 -1.94 -4.82 12.24
N ARG A 153 -3.19 -4.63 12.69
CA ARG A 153 -3.80 -3.30 12.85
C ARG A 153 -3.05 -2.45 13.86
N ASN A 154 -2.73 -2.98 15.05
CA ASN A 154 -2.03 -2.23 16.09
C ASN A 154 -0.64 -1.77 15.65
N GLU A 155 0.09 -2.64 14.95
CA GLU A 155 1.39 -2.29 14.39
C GLU A 155 1.26 -1.28 13.25
N SER A 156 0.46 -1.58 12.23
CA SER A 156 0.33 -0.75 11.03
C SER A 156 -0.21 0.65 11.35
N LEU A 157 -1.24 0.75 12.20
CA LEU A 157 -1.75 2.03 12.70
C LEU A 157 -0.76 2.71 13.66
N GLY A 158 0.03 1.94 14.42
CA GLY A 158 1.11 2.48 15.22
C GLY A 158 2.20 3.13 14.38
N PHE A 159 2.54 2.54 13.24
CA PHE A 159 3.47 3.10 12.28
C PHE A 159 2.91 4.36 11.58
N GLN A 160 1.60 4.41 11.30
CA GLN A 160 0.97 5.68 10.88
C GLN A 160 1.16 6.78 11.92
N CYS A 161 1.06 6.47 13.21
CA CYS A 161 1.31 7.46 14.27
C CYS A 161 2.75 7.97 14.24
N ALA A 162 3.73 7.11 13.97
CA ALA A 162 5.13 7.53 13.84
C ALA A 162 5.32 8.47 12.64
N LEU A 163 4.73 8.14 11.48
CA LEU A 163 4.76 9.01 10.30
C LEU A 163 4.04 10.34 10.55
N LYS A 164 2.92 10.33 11.28
CA LYS A 164 2.18 11.54 11.67
C LYS A 164 3.01 12.46 12.58
N ALA A 165 3.75 11.88 13.52
CA ALA A 165 4.57 12.62 14.47
C ALA A 165 5.74 13.37 13.79
N GLY A 166 6.24 12.87 12.66
CA GLY A 166 7.23 13.57 11.84
C GLY A 166 6.66 14.37 10.67
N ALA A 167 5.33 14.50 10.54
CA ALA A 167 4.72 15.23 9.42
C ALA A 167 4.99 16.75 9.44
N GLY A 168 5.35 17.31 10.60
CA GLY A 168 5.72 18.72 10.77
C GLY A 168 7.20 19.03 10.53
N CYS A 169 7.99 18.02 10.16
CA CYS A 169 9.42 18.16 9.93
C CYS A 169 9.74 19.00 8.68
N PRO A 170 10.91 19.66 8.62
CA PRO A 170 11.31 20.46 7.47
C PRO A 170 11.51 19.59 6.22
N GLU A 171 11.40 20.18 5.02
CA GLU A 171 11.54 19.47 3.74
C GLU A 171 12.87 18.69 3.61
N LYS A 172 13.92 19.14 4.28
CA LYS A 172 15.22 18.43 4.33
C LYS A 172 15.08 17.03 4.95
N ALA A 173 14.15 16.83 5.89
CA ALA A 173 13.87 15.54 6.51
C ALA A 173 12.95 14.62 5.67
N GLU A 174 12.48 15.07 4.49
CA GLU A 174 11.58 14.29 3.63
C GLU A 174 12.21 12.97 3.16
N ARG A 175 13.54 12.94 2.95
CA ARG A 175 14.25 11.70 2.64
C ARG A 175 14.19 10.70 3.80
N ALA A 176 14.37 11.17 5.04
CA ALA A 176 14.20 10.34 6.22
C ALA A 176 12.75 9.85 6.38
N ARG A 177 11.76 10.71 6.15
CA ARG A 177 10.34 10.31 6.15
C ARG A 177 10.09 9.16 5.17
N LYS A 178 10.60 9.27 3.94
CA LYS A 178 10.46 8.24 2.91
C LYS A 178 11.19 6.95 3.27
N ALA A 179 12.38 7.05 3.88
CA ALA A 179 13.11 5.87 4.36
C ALA A 179 12.33 5.13 5.46
N VAL A 180 11.78 5.87 6.42
CA VAL A 180 10.90 5.33 7.46
C VAL A 180 9.67 4.67 6.84
N GLU A 181 9.01 5.32 5.89
CA GLU A 181 7.82 4.78 5.18
C GLU A 181 8.15 3.49 4.39
N ASN A 182 9.25 3.47 3.64
CA ASN A 182 9.68 2.30 2.89
C ASN A 182 10.03 1.13 3.80
N TYR A 183 10.75 1.38 4.89
CA TYR A 183 11.07 0.37 5.89
C TYR A 183 9.81 -0.22 6.53
N ILE A 184 8.87 0.63 6.95
CA ILE A 184 7.58 0.19 7.51
C ILE A 184 6.84 -0.70 6.51
N ASN A 185 6.73 -0.27 5.25
CA ASN A 185 6.03 -1.04 4.23
C ASN A 185 6.66 -2.42 4.03
N LEU A 186 7.99 -2.49 3.96
CA LEU A 186 8.72 -3.74 3.86
C LEU A 186 8.50 -4.65 5.08
N LEU A 187 8.49 -4.08 6.28
CA LEU A 187 8.24 -4.82 7.52
C LEU A 187 6.80 -5.36 7.58
N MET A 188 5.81 -4.58 7.16
CA MET A 188 4.42 -5.04 7.10
C MET A 188 4.24 -6.16 6.07
N ASP A 189 4.91 -6.06 4.91
CA ASP A 189 4.91 -7.12 3.91
C ASP A 189 5.42 -8.44 4.53
N VAL A 190 6.55 -8.40 5.26
CA VAL A 190 7.10 -9.59 5.93
C VAL A 190 6.17 -10.12 7.01
N LYS A 191 5.44 -9.27 7.73
CA LYS A 191 4.47 -9.74 8.72
C LYS A 191 3.16 -10.24 8.10
N THR A 192 3.05 -10.21 6.77
CA THR A 192 1.82 -10.53 6.03
C THR A 192 0.65 -9.68 6.52
N CYS A 193 0.96 -8.43 6.88
CA CYS A 193 -0.01 -7.45 7.34
C CYS A 193 -0.25 -6.41 6.25
N ARG A 194 -1.42 -5.78 6.28
CA ARG A 194 -1.68 -4.65 5.39
C ARG A 194 -0.78 -3.47 5.72
N ARG A 195 -0.29 -2.80 4.68
CA ARG A 195 0.55 -1.60 4.82
C ARG A 195 -0.25 -0.47 5.47
N PRO A 196 0.40 0.51 6.11
CA PRO A 196 -0.28 1.63 6.75
C PRO A 196 -1.31 2.32 5.83
N ALA A 197 -0.95 2.61 4.58
CA ALA A 197 -1.85 3.25 3.61
C ALA A 197 -3.16 2.47 3.37
N GLU A 198 -3.11 1.14 3.47
CA GLU A 198 -4.22 0.25 3.17
C GLU A 198 -5.26 0.26 4.30
N TYR A 199 -4.81 0.34 5.56
CA TYR A 199 -5.72 0.50 6.71
C TYR A 199 -6.31 1.91 6.82
N ALA A 200 -5.62 2.93 6.28
CA ALA A 200 -6.18 4.28 6.25
C ALA A 200 -7.46 4.37 5.38
N CYS A 201 -7.71 3.38 4.52
CA CYS A 201 -8.80 3.36 3.54
C CYS A 201 -9.96 2.40 3.89
N GLU A 202 -9.97 1.74 5.06
CA GLU A 202 -11.14 0.95 5.49
C GLU A 202 -12.32 1.89 5.76
N GLY A 203 -13.39 1.73 4.98
CA GLY A 203 -14.50 2.68 4.83
C GLY A 203 -15.33 2.96 6.08
N ASP A 204 -15.26 2.14 7.12
CA ASP A 204 -15.94 2.43 8.40
C ASP A 204 -15.03 3.17 9.39
N LEU A 205 -13.76 3.34 9.01
CA LEU A 205 -12.73 3.98 9.82
C LEU A 205 -12.54 5.46 9.44
N PHE A 206 -12.66 5.81 8.14
CA PHE A 206 -12.52 7.15 7.54
C PHE A 206 -13.28 7.29 6.20
N ASP A 207 -14.46 7.92 6.23
CA ASP A 207 -15.40 8.13 5.10
C ASP A 207 -14.84 8.87 3.85
N HIS A 208 -13.55 9.24 3.81
CA HIS A 208 -13.02 10.15 2.79
C HIS A 208 -11.75 9.71 2.03
N CYS A 209 -11.32 8.44 2.13
CA CYS A 209 -10.07 8.02 1.49
C CYS A 209 -10.19 7.66 0.00
N TYR A 210 -11.35 7.17 -0.46
CA TYR A 210 -11.45 6.57 -1.80
C TYR A 210 -11.29 7.59 -2.95
N TRP A 211 -11.61 8.87 -2.73
CA TRP A 211 -11.55 9.91 -3.77
C TRP A 211 -10.18 10.60 -3.90
N MET A 212 -9.36 10.60 -2.83
CA MET A 212 -8.07 11.30 -2.80
C MET A 212 -6.94 10.49 -3.43
N VAL A 213 -6.99 9.17 -3.34
CA VAL A 213 -5.93 8.26 -3.83
C VAL A 213 -5.97 8.10 -5.35
N MET A 214 -7.15 8.22 -5.98
CA MET A 214 -7.32 8.01 -7.42
C MET A 214 -7.25 9.29 -8.27
N SER A 215 -7.34 10.49 -7.66
CA SER A 215 -7.55 11.75 -8.41
C SER A 215 -6.53 12.86 -8.10
N GLY A 216 -5.52 12.61 -7.27
CA GLY A 216 -4.55 13.63 -6.84
C GLY A 216 -3.09 13.25 -7.13
N PRO A 217 -2.18 14.24 -7.28
CA PRO A 217 -0.76 13.97 -7.44
C PRO A 217 -0.27 13.21 -6.20
N ALA A 218 0.28 12.03 -6.42
CA ALA A 218 0.83 11.15 -5.39
C ALA A 218 1.77 11.92 -4.44
N ALA A 219 1.37 12.14 -3.17
CA ALA A 219 2.30 12.66 -2.15
C ALA A 219 1.88 12.58 -0.69
N ARG A 220 0.62 12.31 -0.31
CA ARG A 220 0.24 12.36 1.11
C ARG A 220 -0.57 11.14 1.51
N LEU A 221 0.03 10.26 2.32
CA LEU A 221 -0.70 9.32 3.15
C LEU A 221 -1.84 10.09 3.84
N PRO A 222 -3.10 9.66 3.72
CA PRO A 222 -4.17 10.22 4.51
C PRO A 222 -3.89 9.86 5.98
N LEU A 223 -3.30 10.81 6.71
CA LEU A 223 -3.04 10.69 8.13
C LEU A 223 -4.39 10.68 8.87
N LEU A 224 -4.47 9.89 9.93
CA LEU A 224 -5.64 9.88 10.83
C LEU A 224 -6.04 11.33 11.17
N PRO A 225 -7.30 11.76 10.96
CA PRO A 225 -7.76 13.08 11.35
C PRO A 225 -7.49 13.31 12.84
N SER A 226 -6.96 14.49 13.16
CA SER A 226 -6.84 14.97 14.54
C SER A 226 -8.24 15.18 15.10
N VAL A 227 -8.50 14.67 16.31
CA VAL A 227 -9.72 14.98 17.07
C VAL A 227 -9.62 16.44 17.53
N GLN A 228 -9.92 17.39 16.66
CA GLN A 228 -10.23 18.75 17.08
C GLN A 228 -11.70 18.77 17.45
N LYS A 229 -11.99 18.87 18.75
CA LYS A 229 -13.35 19.07 19.27
C LYS A 229 -13.96 20.30 18.61
N ARG A 230 -14.83 20.10 17.62
CA ARG A 230 -15.92 21.04 17.31
C ARG A 230 -17.19 20.45 17.91
N SER A 231 -17.68 21.10 18.95
CA SER A 231 -19.03 20.93 19.44
C SER A 231 -20.01 21.21 18.30
N LEU A 232 -20.65 20.18 17.77
CA LEU A 232 -21.95 20.33 17.14
C LEU A 232 -22.93 19.45 17.90
N ASN A 233 -23.86 20.12 18.59
CA ASN A 233 -25.03 19.53 19.21
C ASN A 233 -25.83 18.78 18.16
N ILE A 234 -25.88 17.46 18.22
CA ILE A 234 -26.93 16.68 17.57
C ILE A 234 -27.40 15.59 18.53
N ALA A 235 -28.71 15.62 18.77
CA ALA A 235 -29.45 14.80 19.71
C ALA A 235 -29.32 13.29 19.44
N LYS A 236 -29.36 12.49 20.52
CA LYS A 236 -29.59 11.04 20.45
C LYS A 236 -30.91 10.73 19.75
N PRO A 237 -30.96 9.63 18.97
CA PRO A 237 -32.09 8.73 19.08
C PRO A 237 -31.69 7.28 19.35
N ARG A 238 -32.67 6.57 19.90
CA ARG A 238 -32.68 5.19 20.39
C ARG A 238 -32.47 4.15 19.28
N ASN A 239 -31.87 3.02 19.67
CA ASN A 239 -31.99 1.67 19.10
C ASN A 239 -33.04 1.46 18.00
N ARG A 240 -32.62 0.98 16.81
CA ARG A 240 -33.17 -0.23 16.18
C ARG A 240 -32.43 -0.62 14.89
N ALA A 241 -32.11 -1.92 14.83
CA ALA A 241 -32.13 -2.83 13.69
C ALA A 241 -31.22 -2.54 12.47
N TYR A 242 -30.19 -3.39 12.38
CA TYR A 242 -29.65 -3.91 11.13
C TYR A 242 -30.76 -4.26 10.13
N LEU A 243 -30.72 -3.70 8.91
CA LEU A 243 -30.84 -4.47 7.66
C LEU A 243 -30.68 -3.57 6.41
N HIS A 244 -29.88 -4.08 5.47
CA HIS A 244 -30.00 -4.02 4.00
C HIS A 244 -30.72 -2.82 3.33
N ARG A 245 -30.03 -2.19 2.36
CA ARG A 245 -30.24 -2.31 0.90
C ARG A 245 -30.02 -0.97 0.17
N THR A 246 -29.20 -1.05 -0.89
CA THR A 246 -29.24 -0.26 -2.13
C THR A 246 -29.02 1.25 -2.06
N CYS A 247 -27.80 1.65 -2.44
CA CYS A 247 -27.51 2.94 -3.05
C CYS A 247 -28.54 3.29 -4.13
N ARG A 248 -29.33 4.35 -3.91
CA ARG A 248 -29.95 5.10 -5.00
C ARG A 248 -29.20 6.42 -5.06
N SER A 249 -28.31 6.53 -6.04
CA SER A 249 -27.57 7.74 -6.36
C SER A 249 -28.54 8.78 -6.92
N GLU A 250 -28.81 9.85 -6.18
CA GLU A 250 -29.25 11.10 -6.77
C GLU A 250 -28.05 12.02 -6.84
N HIS A 251 -27.58 12.24 -8.08
CA HIS A 251 -26.89 13.42 -8.64
C HIS A 251 -25.79 13.00 -9.62
N ALA A 252 -26.21 12.72 -10.86
CA ALA A 252 -25.36 12.79 -12.04
C ALA A 252 -25.72 14.06 -12.84
N PRO A 253 -24.75 14.72 -13.52
CA PRO A 253 -24.93 16.07 -14.06
C PRO A 253 -25.68 16.10 -15.39
N LYS A 254 -26.29 17.26 -15.64
CA LYS A 254 -27.11 17.67 -16.79
C LYS A 254 -26.52 17.27 -18.17
N ARG A 255 -27.39 16.75 -19.05
CA ARG A 255 -27.28 16.92 -20.51
C ARG A 255 -28.60 17.50 -21.04
N GLU A 256 -28.52 18.67 -21.65
CA GLU A 256 -29.60 19.27 -22.46
C GLU A 256 -29.81 18.45 -23.74
N LYS A 257 -31.07 18.14 -24.10
CA LYS A 257 -31.58 18.16 -25.49
C LYS A 257 -33.12 18.31 -25.53
N LYS A 258 -33.55 19.48 -26.01
CA LYS A 258 -34.61 19.78 -27.01
C LYS A 258 -36.01 19.12 -26.90
N PHE A 259 -37.00 20.00 -26.68
CA PHE A 259 -38.35 20.11 -27.27
C PHE A 259 -39.07 18.86 -27.82
N TRP A 260 -40.25 18.56 -27.25
CA TRP A 260 -41.50 18.35 -27.99
C TRP A 260 -42.73 18.49 -27.06
N VAL A 261 -43.70 19.31 -27.46
CA VAL A 261 -45.07 19.39 -26.89
C VAL A 261 -46.05 19.13 -28.04
N PRO A 262 -47.05 18.27 -27.83
CA PRO A 262 -48.43 18.64 -28.19
C PRO A 262 -49.40 18.20 -27.07
N SER A 263 -50.10 19.12 -26.40
CA SER A 263 -51.42 19.67 -26.76
C SER A 263 -52.52 18.62 -27.00
N ARG A 264 -53.46 18.46 -26.04
CA ARG A 264 -54.87 18.93 -26.14
C ARG A 264 -55.81 18.27 -25.11
N MET A 265 -56.71 19.12 -24.58
CA MET A 265 -58.15 18.88 -24.30
C MET A 265 -58.54 17.82 -23.25
N LEU A 266 -59.54 17.96 -22.37
CA LEU A 266 -60.71 18.83 -22.15
C LEU A 266 -60.95 18.80 -20.62
N SER A 267 -61.15 19.93 -19.95
CA SER A 267 -62.46 20.47 -19.48
C SER A 267 -63.13 19.74 -18.32
N ILE A 268 -63.75 20.57 -17.45
CA ILE A 268 -64.89 20.31 -16.54
C ILE A 268 -64.56 20.21 -15.03
N ILE A 269 -64.54 21.39 -14.39
CA ILE A 269 -65.12 21.81 -13.07
C ILE A 269 -66.50 21.14 -12.86
N PRO A 270 -67.06 20.82 -11.65
CA PRO A 270 -67.07 21.61 -10.41
C PRO A 270 -66.91 20.85 -9.06
N ILE A 271 -66.41 21.55 -8.02
CA ILE A 271 -67.13 22.10 -6.83
C ILE A 271 -67.70 21.03 -5.88
N LEU A 272 -67.03 20.83 -4.74
CA LEU A 272 -67.41 21.37 -3.42
C LEU A 272 -66.23 21.22 -2.45
#